data_AF-A0A3R6EGG5-F1
#
_entry.id   AF-A0A3R6EGG5-F1
#
_cell.length_a   1.000
_cell.length_b   1.000
_cell.length_c   1.000
_cell.angle_alpha   90.00
_cell.angle_beta   90.00
_cell.angle_gamma   90.00
#
_symmetry.space_group_name_H-M   'P 1'
#
loop_
_entity.id
_entity.type
_entity.pdbx_description
1 polymer ?
#
loop_
_entity_poly.entity_id
_entity_poly.type
_entity_poly.pdbx_seq_one_letter_code
_entity_poly.pdbx_strand_id
1 'polypeptide(L)'
;MNLNKVVFRFVSISFSILVILLVLIGFVKIGTYCYDFGYRVFTEAPVDAEPGRDVIVQISDDMSDMDIAKELKEKGLVEDAKLFFVQLKVSAYSGKLHSGVYTLNTSMTARDMMVLMAAKPEKSSTDDMETVTDTTEETTEETTDTQTDADTVTGEE
;
A
#
# COMPACT_ATOMS: atom_id res chain seq x y z
N MET A 1 -24.51 -67.50 -19.05
CA MET A 1 -24.09 -66.08 -18.92
C MET A 1 -22.58 -66.06 -18.74
N ASN A 2 -21.84 -65.25 -19.49
CA ASN A 2 -20.36 -65.32 -19.53
C ASN A 2 -19.75 -64.70 -18.26
N LEU A 3 -19.16 -65.53 -17.39
CA LEU A 3 -18.61 -65.17 -16.08
C LEU A 3 -17.60 -64.00 -16.15
N ASN A 4 -16.83 -63.94 -17.24
CA ASN A 4 -15.84 -62.89 -17.48
C ASN A 4 -16.46 -61.48 -17.60
N LYS A 5 -17.69 -61.36 -18.11
CA LYS A 5 -18.40 -60.07 -18.17
C LYS A 5 -18.84 -59.58 -16.80
N VAL A 6 -19.19 -60.51 -15.90
CA VAL A 6 -19.61 -60.19 -14.54
C VAL A 6 -18.41 -59.73 -13.71
N VAL A 7 -17.29 -60.44 -13.80
CA VAL A 7 -16.04 -60.08 -13.08
C VAL A 7 -15.52 -58.70 -13.50
N PHE A 8 -15.51 -58.41 -14.80
CA PHE A 8 -15.04 -57.09 -15.29
C PHE A 8 -15.93 -55.94 -14.80
N ARG A 9 -17.25 -56.18 -14.67
CA ARG A 9 -18.21 -55.21 -14.11
C ARG A 9 -17.91 -54.92 -12.65
N PHE A 10 -17.66 -55.93 -11.82
CA PHE A 10 -17.29 -55.74 -10.41
C PHE A 10 -15.99 -54.96 -10.24
N VAL A 11 -14.95 -55.28 -11.01
CA VAL A 11 -13.67 -54.56 -10.99
C VAL A 11 -13.86 -53.09 -11.37
N SER A 12 -14.63 -52.82 -12.42
CA SER A 12 -14.91 -51.44 -12.85
C SER A 12 -15.68 -50.63 -11.81
N ILE A 13 -16.61 -51.25 -11.08
CA ILE A 13 -17.39 -50.60 -10.02
C ILE A 13 -16.48 -50.23 -8.84
N SER A 14 -15.65 -51.17 -8.37
CA SER A 14 -14.70 -50.91 -7.29
C SER A 14 -13.69 -49.81 -7.65
N PHE A 15 -13.17 -49.82 -8.88
CA PHE A 15 -12.28 -48.76 -9.36
C PHE A 15 -12.99 -47.41 -9.46
N SER A 16 -14.25 -47.38 -9.94
CA SER A 16 -15.02 -46.15 -10.03
C SER A 16 -15.29 -45.54 -8.65
N ILE A 17 -15.56 -46.37 -7.64
CA ILE A 17 -15.72 -45.91 -6.24
C ILE A 17 -14.40 -45.33 -5.71
N LEU A 18 -13.26 -45.96 -6.00
CA LEU A 18 -11.94 -45.45 -5.62
C LEU A 18 -11.68 -44.06 -6.24
N VAL A 19 -11.99 -43.88 -7.53
CA VAL A 19 -11.82 -42.60 -8.23
C VAL A 19 -12.73 -41.52 -7.62
N ILE A 20 -13.99 -41.83 -7.34
CA ILE A 20 -14.92 -40.88 -6.69
C ILE A 20 -14.40 -40.46 -5.31
N LEU A 21 -13.85 -41.39 -4.53
CA LEU A 21 -13.26 -41.11 -3.23
C LEU A 21 -12.05 -40.17 -3.34
N LEU A 22 -11.17 -40.39 -4.33
CA LEU A 22 -10.03 -39.51 -4.59
C LEU A 22 -10.48 -38.10 -5.01
N VAL A 23 -11.52 -38.01 -5.85
CA VAL A 23 -12.10 -36.72 -6.25
C VAL A 23 -12.66 -35.98 -5.03
N LEU A 24 -13.39 -36.66 -4.14
CA LEU A 24 -13.89 -36.07 -2.89
C LEU A 24 -12.74 -35.54 -2.01
N ILE A 25 -11.68 -36.32 -1.83
CA ILE A 25 -10.51 -35.88 -1.05
C ILE A 25 -9.84 -34.67 -1.71
N GLY A 26 -9.74 -34.65 -3.04
CA GLY A 26 -9.25 -33.51 -3.81
C GLY A 26 -10.09 -32.25 -3.59
N PHE A 27 -11.41 -32.37 -3.67
CA PHE A 27 -12.34 -31.26 -3.41
C PHE A 27 -12.25 -30.74 -1.98
N VAL A 28 -12.15 -31.63 -0.98
CA VAL A 28 -11.97 -31.20 0.42
C VAL A 28 -10.66 -30.43 0.57
N LYS A 29 -9.54 -30.93 0.02
CA LYS A 29 -8.23 -30.25 0.09
C LYS A 29 -8.23 -28.89 -0.60
N ILE A 30 -8.82 -28.80 -1.79
CA ILE A 30 -8.95 -27.55 -2.53
C ILE A 30 -9.87 -26.58 -1.79
N GLY A 31 -11.00 -27.07 -1.27
CA GLY A 31 -11.95 -26.27 -0.50
C GLY A 31 -11.33 -25.70 0.77
N THR A 32 -10.58 -26.51 1.54
CA THR A 32 -9.85 -26.04 2.73
C THR A 32 -8.76 -25.05 2.37
N TYR A 33 -8.03 -25.28 1.27
CA TYR A 33 -6.98 -24.36 0.82
C TYR A 33 -7.58 -23.02 0.37
N CYS A 34 -8.67 -23.04 -0.40
CA CYS A 34 -9.39 -21.84 -0.81
C CYS A 34 -10.03 -21.11 0.38
N TYR A 35 -10.51 -21.84 1.39
CA TYR A 35 -11.07 -21.27 2.61
C TYR A 35 -9.99 -20.55 3.44
N ASP A 36 -8.85 -21.20 3.70
CA ASP A 36 -7.74 -20.58 4.43
C ASP A 36 -7.14 -19.41 3.67
N PHE A 37 -7.02 -19.51 2.34
CA PHE A 37 -6.55 -18.43 1.49
C PHE A 37 -7.53 -17.24 1.50
N GLY A 38 -8.82 -17.50 1.35
CA GLY A 38 -9.85 -16.47 1.41
C GLY A 38 -9.89 -15.80 2.78
N TYR A 39 -9.86 -16.57 3.86
CA TYR A 39 -9.83 -16.05 5.22
C TYR A 39 -8.62 -15.14 5.43
N ARG A 40 -7.40 -15.60 5.11
CA ARG A 40 -6.17 -14.81 5.26
C ARG A 40 -6.13 -13.55 4.39
N VAL A 41 -6.65 -13.58 3.16
CA VAL A 41 -6.71 -12.41 2.29
C VAL A 41 -7.68 -11.34 2.83
N PHE A 42 -8.73 -11.75 3.54
CA PHE A 42 -9.71 -10.81 4.08
C PHE A 42 -9.47 -10.42 5.54
N THR A 43 -8.71 -11.21 6.31
CA THR A 43 -8.39 -10.95 7.72
C THR A 43 -6.93 -10.58 7.96
N GLU A 44 -6.27 -9.91 7.01
CA GLU A 44 -4.96 -9.32 7.28
C GLU A 44 -5.14 -8.23 8.36
N ALA A 45 -4.58 -8.51 9.54
CA ALA A 45 -4.63 -7.60 10.67
C ALA A 45 -3.69 -6.41 10.40
N PRO A 46 -3.91 -5.27 11.06
CA PRO A 46 -2.93 -4.18 11.04
C PRO A 46 -1.55 -4.67 11.47
N VAL A 47 -0.49 -4.10 10.88
CA VAL A 47 0.89 -4.49 11.17
C VAL A 47 1.27 -4.18 12.61
N ASP A 48 0.75 -3.07 13.16
CA ASP A 48 0.92 -2.69 14.56
C ASP A 48 -0.44 -2.50 15.25
N ALA A 49 -0.48 -2.76 16.56
CA ALA A 49 -1.59 -2.29 17.39
C ALA A 49 -1.51 -0.75 17.57
N GLU A 50 -2.66 -0.10 17.79
CA GLU A 50 -2.69 1.33 18.14
C GLU A 50 -1.71 1.63 19.30
N PRO A 51 -0.91 2.71 19.22
CA PRO A 51 -1.07 3.89 18.36
C PRO A 51 -0.39 3.80 16.97
N GLY A 52 0.29 2.70 16.65
CA GLY A 52 1.05 2.55 15.40
C GLY A 52 2.11 3.65 15.17
N ARG A 53 2.56 3.78 13.92
CA ARG A 53 3.52 4.80 13.46
C ARG A 53 3.11 5.36 12.12
N ASP A 54 3.20 6.67 11.96
CA ASP A 54 2.99 7.34 10.67
C ASP A 54 4.21 7.14 9.77
N VAL A 55 3.95 6.73 8.53
CA VAL A 55 4.94 6.49 7.49
C VAL A 55 4.51 7.21 6.22
N ILE A 56 5.41 8.05 5.71
CA ILE A 56 5.19 8.78 4.47
C ILE A 56 5.60 7.89 3.29
N VAL A 57 4.68 7.73 2.34
CA VAL A 57 4.89 6.95 1.12
C VAL A 57 4.57 7.80 -0.10
N GLN A 58 5.42 7.71 -1.11
CA GLN A 58 5.24 8.38 -2.39
C GLN A 58 4.83 7.36 -3.43
N ILE A 59 3.68 7.56 -4.05
CA ILE A 59 3.16 6.73 -5.14
C ILE A 59 3.25 7.54 -6.44
N SER A 60 4.00 7.01 -7.41
CA SER A 60 4.15 7.63 -8.74
C SER A 60 3.16 7.04 -9.75
N ASP A 61 2.81 7.78 -10.80
CA ASP A 61 1.86 7.34 -11.85
C ASP A 61 2.36 6.14 -12.67
N ASP A 62 3.67 5.89 -12.71
CA ASP A 62 4.30 4.78 -13.41
C ASP A 62 4.35 3.48 -12.59
N MET A 63 4.03 3.54 -11.29
CA MET A 63 4.00 2.37 -10.42
C MET A 63 2.78 1.50 -10.72
N SER A 64 2.99 0.19 -10.83
CA SER A 64 1.87 -0.76 -10.89
C SER A 64 1.25 -0.99 -9.51
N ASP A 65 0.02 -1.49 -9.46
CA ASP A 65 -0.63 -1.97 -8.22
C ASP A 65 0.29 -2.88 -7.38
N MET A 66 1.16 -3.67 -8.03
CA MET A 66 2.10 -4.55 -7.36
C MET A 66 3.31 -3.80 -6.81
N ASP A 67 3.77 -2.75 -7.49
CA ASP A 67 4.90 -1.95 -7.02
C ASP A 67 4.49 -1.07 -5.84
N ILE A 68 3.27 -0.54 -5.85
CA ILE A 68 2.63 0.09 -4.68
C ILE A 68 2.60 -0.88 -3.50
N ALA A 69 2.17 -2.12 -3.74
CA ALA A 69 2.10 -3.13 -2.68
C ALA A 69 3.49 -3.48 -2.09
N LYS A 70 4.53 -3.54 -2.92
CA LYS A 70 5.91 -3.73 -2.46
C LYS A 70 6.41 -2.55 -1.66
N GLU A 71 6.16 -1.33 -2.14
CA GLU A 71 6.54 -0.10 -1.43
C GLU A 71 5.92 -0.07 -0.02
N LEU A 72 4.62 -0.34 0.09
CA LEU A 72 3.95 -0.41 1.40
C LEU A 72 4.56 -1.48 2.31
N LYS A 73 4.97 -2.63 1.76
CA LYS A 73 5.62 -3.69 2.54
C LYS A 73 7.02 -3.28 3.00
N GLU A 74 7.81 -2.70 2.11
CA GLU A 74 9.17 -2.22 2.42
C GLU A 74 9.14 -1.14 3.51
N LYS A 75 8.09 -0.32 3.52
CA LYS A 75 7.81 0.69 4.54
C LYS A 75 7.21 0.14 5.83
N GLY A 76 6.87 -1.16 5.86
CA GLY A 76 6.29 -1.84 7.02
C GLY A 76 4.83 -1.48 7.29
N LEU A 77 4.11 -0.96 6.28
CA LEU A 77 2.69 -0.64 6.38
C LEU A 77 1.79 -1.86 6.12
N VAL A 78 2.29 -2.86 5.39
CA VAL A 78 1.61 -4.14 5.16
C VAL A 78 2.55 -5.31 5.44
N GLU A 79 2.02 -6.42 5.93
CA GLU A 79 2.84 -7.62 6.22
C GLU A 79 3.27 -8.32 4.92
N ASP A 80 2.36 -8.43 3.94
CA ASP A 80 2.64 -9.05 2.66
C ASP A 80 2.10 -8.28 1.46
N ALA A 81 3.00 -7.85 0.59
CA ALA A 81 2.70 -7.18 -0.68
C ALA A 81 1.76 -8.02 -1.58
N LYS A 82 1.88 -9.35 -1.59
CA LYS A 82 1.02 -10.20 -2.43
C LYS A 82 -0.40 -10.26 -1.88
N LEU A 83 -0.57 -10.29 -0.56
CA LEU A 83 -1.90 -10.27 0.05
C LEU A 83 -2.57 -8.92 -0.21
N PHE A 84 -1.85 -7.82 0.05
CA PHE A 84 -2.33 -6.48 -0.28
C PHE A 84 -2.70 -6.35 -1.76
N PHE A 85 -1.85 -6.82 -2.67
CA PHE A 85 -2.12 -6.77 -4.11
C PHE A 85 -3.38 -7.55 -4.49
N VAL A 86 -3.55 -8.76 -3.98
CA VAL A 86 -4.75 -9.57 -4.24
C VAL A 86 -5.97 -8.85 -3.68
N GLN A 87 -5.88 -8.31 -2.46
CA GLN A 87 -6.95 -7.55 -1.82
C GLN A 87 -7.33 -6.31 -2.62
N LEU A 88 -6.35 -5.56 -3.13
CA LEU A 88 -6.54 -4.41 -4.01
C LEU A 88 -7.22 -4.82 -5.32
N LYS A 89 -6.76 -5.89 -5.97
CA LYS A 89 -7.33 -6.41 -7.22
C LYS A 89 -8.78 -6.87 -7.10
N VAL A 90 -9.16 -7.46 -5.96
CA VAL A 90 -10.56 -7.88 -5.71
C VAL A 90 -11.42 -6.76 -5.11
N SER A 91 -10.80 -5.69 -4.62
CA SER A 91 -11.52 -4.54 -4.08
C SER A 91 -12.10 -3.64 -5.19
N ALA A 92 -13.03 -2.77 -4.80
CA ALA A 92 -13.55 -1.72 -5.68
C ALA A 92 -12.51 -0.64 -6.03
N TYR A 93 -11.32 -0.67 -5.42
CA TYR A 93 -10.24 0.32 -5.56
C TYR A 93 -9.14 -0.11 -6.55
N SER A 94 -9.26 -1.29 -7.18
CA SER A 94 -8.29 -1.74 -8.19
C SER A 94 -8.15 -0.71 -9.32
N GLY A 95 -6.91 -0.28 -9.58
CA GLY A 95 -6.62 0.74 -10.61
C GLY A 95 -7.20 2.12 -10.32
N LYS A 96 -7.64 2.39 -9.07
CA LYS A 96 -8.18 3.69 -8.64
C LYS A 96 -7.33 4.36 -7.57
N LEU A 97 -6.16 3.81 -7.26
CA LEU A 97 -5.21 4.48 -6.39
C LEU A 97 -4.62 5.67 -7.14
N HIS A 98 -4.67 6.84 -6.54
CA HIS A 98 -4.09 8.05 -7.11
C HIS A 98 -2.61 8.14 -6.77
N SER A 99 -1.81 8.66 -7.70
CA SER A 99 -0.44 9.07 -7.39
C SER A 99 -0.45 10.24 -6.41
N GLY A 100 0.59 10.33 -5.59
CA GLY A 100 0.74 11.36 -4.58
C GLY A 100 1.55 10.92 -3.38
N VAL A 101 1.68 11.82 -2.42
CA VAL A 101 2.34 11.56 -1.15
C VAL A 101 1.27 11.31 -0.11
N TYR A 102 1.39 10.20 0.61
CA TYR A 102 0.42 9.76 1.61
C TYR A 102 1.12 9.56 2.94
N THR A 103 0.50 10.05 4.01
CA THR A 103 0.86 9.69 5.37
C THR A 103 -0.05 8.55 5.81
N LEU A 104 0.50 7.34 5.92
CA LEU A 104 -0.24 6.14 6.29
C LEU A 104 0.26 5.66 7.66
N ASN A 105 -0.62 5.10 8.48
CA ASN A 105 -0.25 4.61 9.81
C ASN A 105 -0.19 3.07 9.83
N THR A 106 0.78 2.49 10.53
CA THR A 106 0.94 1.03 10.64
C THR A 106 -0.20 0.31 11.39
N SER A 107 -1.03 1.07 12.13
CA SER A 107 -2.26 0.57 12.76
C SER A 107 -3.48 0.60 11.83
N MET A 108 -3.38 1.21 10.65
CA MET A 108 -4.44 1.17 9.65
C MET A 108 -4.53 -0.21 9.01
N THR A 109 -5.74 -0.65 8.70
CA THR A 109 -5.91 -1.86 7.88
C THR A 109 -5.50 -1.57 6.44
N ALA A 110 -5.10 -2.61 5.71
CA ALA A 110 -4.82 -2.51 4.28
C ALA A 110 -5.98 -1.87 3.49
N ARG A 111 -7.23 -2.15 3.89
CA ARG A 111 -8.42 -1.55 3.30
C ARG A 111 -8.48 -0.04 3.52
N ASP A 112 -8.21 0.43 4.73
CA ASP A 112 -8.29 1.86 5.05
C ASP A 112 -7.21 2.63 4.29
N MET A 113 -6.01 2.04 4.15
CA MET A 113 -4.94 2.59 3.30
C MET A 113 -5.39 2.68 1.83
N MET A 114 -6.04 1.64 1.28
CA MET A 114 -6.59 1.67 -0.08
C MET A 114 -7.67 2.76 -0.24
N VAL A 115 -8.54 2.93 0.74
CA VAL A 115 -9.59 3.97 0.71
C VAL A 115 -8.95 5.35 0.72
N LEU A 116 -7.94 5.57 1.56
CA LEU A 116 -7.24 6.85 1.66
C LEU A 116 -6.48 7.17 0.37
N MET A 117 -5.78 6.20 -0.21
CA MET A 117 -5.06 6.37 -1.47
C MET A 117 -5.99 6.46 -2.71
N ALA A 118 -7.23 5.98 -2.61
CA ALA A 118 -8.25 6.14 -3.64
C ALA A 118 -9.04 7.46 -3.48
N ALA A 119 -9.06 8.03 -2.28
CA ALA A 119 -9.40 9.44 -2.10
C ALA A 119 -8.22 10.29 -2.61
N LYS A 120 -8.50 11.50 -3.11
CA LYS A 120 -7.46 12.38 -3.67
C LYS A 120 -6.26 12.51 -2.72
N PRO A 121 -5.03 12.62 -3.24
CA PRO A 121 -3.83 12.70 -2.43
C PRO A 121 -3.92 13.86 -1.44
N GLU A 122 -3.53 13.60 -0.18
CA GLU A 122 -3.27 14.68 0.75
C GLU A 122 -2.11 15.49 0.17
N LYS A 123 -2.35 16.80 -0.04
CA LYS A 123 -1.25 17.72 -0.33
C LYS A 123 -0.42 17.82 0.93
N SER A 124 0.65 17.03 1.02
CA SER A 124 1.70 17.27 2.01
C SER A 124 2.30 18.64 1.69
N SER A 125 2.07 19.60 2.59
CA SER A 125 2.64 20.93 2.52
C SER A 125 4.17 20.85 2.58
N THR A 126 4.80 20.92 1.40
CA THR A 126 6.15 21.46 1.23
C THR A 126 6.13 22.34 -0.02
N ASP A 127 5.31 23.39 0.03
CA ASP A 127 5.47 24.59 -0.80
C ASP A 127 6.03 25.65 0.16
N ASP A 128 7.33 25.58 0.43
CA ASP A 128 8.13 26.64 1.07
C ASP A 128 9.61 26.37 0.76
N MET A 129 9.95 26.49 -0.51
CA MET A 129 11.26 27.01 -0.90
C MET A 129 11.03 27.90 -2.11
N GLU A 130 10.51 29.11 -1.84
CA GLU A 130 10.68 30.24 -2.75
C GLU A 130 12.16 30.31 -3.10
N THR A 131 12.46 29.87 -4.31
CA THR A 131 13.74 30.10 -4.95
C THR A 131 13.75 31.57 -5.30
N VAL A 132 14.28 32.39 -4.39
CA VAL A 132 14.65 33.79 -4.66
C VAL A 132 15.68 33.76 -5.79
N THR A 133 15.18 33.92 -7.01
CA THR A 133 15.96 34.22 -8.21
C THR A 133 16.02 35.74 -8.31
N ASP A 134 16.91 36.33 -7.52
CA ASP A 134 17.27 37.74 -7.65
C ASP A 134 18.03 37.90 -8.97
N THR A 135 17.31 38.38 -9.99
CA THR A 135 17.88 38.78 -11.27
C THR A 135 18.46 40.17 -11.10
N THR A 136 19.77 40.22 -11.24
CA THR A 136 20.63 41.38 -11.43
C THR A 136 19.97 42.45 -12.33
N GLU A 137 19.67 43.61 -11.74
CA GLU A 137 19.66 44.89 -12.46
C GLU A 137 20.82 45.75 -11.94
N GLU A 138 21.82 45.93 -12.79
CA GLU A 138 22.88 46.90 -12.63
C GLU A 138 22.43 48.19 -13.32
N THR A 139 22.25 49.29 -12.59
CA THR A 139 22.45 50.66 -13.13
C THR A 139 22.83 51.62 -12.00
N THR A 140 24.06 52.09 -12.15
CA THR A 140 24.82 53.13 -11.46
C THR A 140 24.09 54.48 -11.38
N GLU A 141 24.21 55.22 -10.27
CA GLU A 141 24.87 56.54 -10.19
C GLU A 141 24.66 57.28 -8.83
N GLU A 142 25.76 57.91 -8.41
CA GLU A 142 25.97 58.99 -7.41
C GLU A 142 25.66 58.75 -5.92
N THR A 143 26.63 58.72 -4.99
CA THR A 143 27.67 59.69 -4.56
C THR A 143 27.19 60.57 -3.37
N THR A 144 27.96 60.52 -2.26
CA THR A 144 28.20 61.59 -1.25
C THR A 144 27.67 61.39 0.18
N ASP A 145 28.63 61.07 1.06
CA ASP A 145 28.95 61.66 2.38
C ASP A 145 28.13 61.41 3.69
N THR A 146 28.85 60.75 4.61
CA THR A 146 29.39 61.30 5.89
C THR A 146 28.55 61.32 7.19
N GLN A 147 29.26 60.89 8.25
CA GLN A 147 29.12 61.06 9.72
C GLN A 147 28.03 60.26 10.46
N THR A 148 28.42 59.37 11.40
CA THR A 148 28.91 59.62 12.78
C THR A 148 27.84 60.24 13.66
N ASP A 149 27.35 59.49 14.65
CA ASP A 149 27.44 59.90 16.07
C ASP A 149 26.95 58.75 16.98
N ALA A 150 27.81 58.41 17.93
CA ALA A 150 27.44 57.82 19.21
C ALA A 150 27.22 58.98 20.18
N ASP A 151 26.17 58.96 21.01
CA ASP A 151 26.29 59.19 22.46
C ASP A 151 24.98 58.94 23.26
N THR A 152 25.20 58.53 24.51
CA THR A 152 24.48 58.77 25.80
C THR A 152 22.95 58.54 25.93
N VAL A 153 22.53 57.60 26.81
CA VAL A 153 22.27 57.72 28.28
C VAL A 153 20.89 58.30 28.62
N THR A 154 20.14 57.57 29.47
CA THR A 154 19.49 57.98 30.76
C THR A 154 18.60 56.78 31.17
N GLY A 155 18.81 56.07 32.30
CA GLY A 155 18.54 56.49 33.68
C GLY A 155 17.05 56.30 33.98
N GLU A 156 16.63 55.32 34.79
CA GLU A 156 16.24 55.40 36.23
C GLU A 156 14.97 54.50 36.34
N GLU A 157 14.65 53.68 37.34
CA GLU A 157 15.16 53.30 38.67
C GLU A 157 14.95 51.79 38.88
#